data_AF-A0A3P7ZLT3-F1
#
_entry.id   AF-A0A3P7ZLT3-F1
#
_cell.length_a   1.000
_cell.length_b   1.000
_cell.length_c   1.000
_cell.angle_alpha   90.00
_cell.angle_beta   90.00
_cell.angle_gamma   90.00
#
_symmetry.space_group_name_H-M   'P 1'
#
loop_
_entity.id
_entity.type
_entity.pdbx_description
1 polymer ?
#
loop_
_entity_poly.entity_id
_entity_poly.type
_entity_poly.pdbx_seq_one_letter_code
_entity_poly.pdbx_strand_id
1 'polypeptide(L)'
;MVFYFVETGVKNISADHKHELKPKPKEKLSLTSLGALNWSNRRNGFSWKLYLKETNSKPVPKEAFDEITKFAKSSQQFLINQRLEAVDKRCPSLVRVANVVDNTPPGFLTLGYDGWPDKYNIRIEVSSLDLFPVGYCHASGHPLQVPPGCKFLIFD
;
A
#
# COMPACT_ATOMS: atom_id res chain seq x y z
N MET A 1 -1.62 -4.93 -2.08
CA MET A 1 -2.18 -4.19 -3.23
C MET A 1 -3.66 -4.54 -3.33
N VAL A 2 -4.53 -3.69 -2.79
CA VAL A 2 -5.99 -3.81 -2.90
C VAL A 2 -6.41 -2.85 -4.00
N PHE A 3 -7.09 -3.34 -5.04
CA PHE A 3 -7.58 -2.49 -6.13
C PHE A 3 -9.10 -2.29 -5.96
N TYR A 4 -9.52 -1.02 -5.89
CA TYR A 4 -10.93 -0.64 -5.90
C TYR A 4 -11.40 -0.47 -7.35
N PHE A 5 -12.53 -1.10 -7.70
CA PHE A 5 -13.17 -0.95 -9.00
C PHE A 5 -14.29 0.08 -8.91
N VAL A 6 -14.35 1.01 -9.87
CA VAL A 6 -15.48 1.93 -10.02
C VAL A 6 -16.28 1.49 -11.24
N GLU A 7 -17.49 0.96 -11.02
CA GLU A 7 -18.46 0.71 -12.10
C GLU A 7 -19.00 2.06 -12.59
N THR A 8 -18.49 2.56 -13.73
CA THR A 8 -18.99 3.81 -14.30
C THR A 8 -20.21 3.55 -15.19
N GLY A 9 -21.39 3.63 -14.57
CA GLY A 9 -22.64 3.88 -15.29
C GLY A 9 -22.78 5.37 -15.58
N VAL A 10 -22.55 5.80 -16.83
CA VAL A 10 -22.77 7.19 -17.25
C VAL A 10 -24.29 7.45 -17.32
N LYS A 11 -24.82 8.36 -16.48
CA LYS A 11 -26.05 9.12 -16.75
C LYS A 11 -25.94 10.53 -16.16
N ASN A 12 -25.95 11.53 -17.03
CA ASN A 12 -26.19 12.94 -16.69
C ASN A 12 -27.62 13.10 -16.19
N ILE A 13 -27.87 13.55 -14.95
CA ILE A 13 -28.97 14.47 -14.61
C ILE A 13 -28.75 15.10 -13.21
N SER A 14 -29.31 16.30 -13.08
CA SER A 14 -29.43 17.26 -11.98
C SER A 14 -29.62 16.74 -10.55
N ALA A 15 -29.40 17.68 -9.61
CA ALA A 15 -29.53 17.63 -8.17
C ALA A 15 -30.84 17.03 -7.63
N ASP A 16 -30.76 16.65 -6.35
CA ASP A 16 -31.82 16.19 -5.45
C ASP A 16 -32.39 14.79 -5.71
N HIS A 17 -31.85 13.80 -4.99
CA HIS A 17 -32.59 12.98 -4.02
C HIS A 17 -31.68 11.87 -3.46
N LYS A 18 -31.74 11.66 -2.15
CA LYS A 18 -31.06 10.56 -1.45
C LYS A 18 -31.54 9.22 -2.02
N HIS A 19 -30.75 8.59 -2.88
CA HIS A 19 -30.98 7.21 -3.29
C HIS A 19 -30.10 6.29 -2.44
N GLU A 20 -30.73 5.71 -1.41
CA GLU A 20 -30.20 4.56 -0.70
C GLU A 20 -29.96 3.42 -1.71
N LEU A 21 -28.69 3.10 -1.94
CA LEU A 21 -28.26 2.00 -2.79
C LEU A 21 -28.68 0.69 -2.12
N LYS A 22 -29.88 0.19 -2.45
CA LYS A 22 -30.24 -1.19 -2.09
C LYS A 22 -29.25 -2.12 -2.80
N PRO A 23 -28.53 -3.01 -2.08
CA PRO A 23 -27.65 -3.97 -2.71
C PRO A 23 -28.51 -4.84 -3.63
N LYS A 24 -28.27 -4.76 -4.95
CA LYS A 24 -28.92 -5.67 -5.90
C LYS A 24 -28.50 -7.10 -5.55
N PRO A 25 -29.41 -8.08 -5.70
CA PRO A 25 -29.10 -9.47 -5.41
C PRO A 25 -27.84 -9.87 -6.18
N LYS A 26 -26.87 -10.43 -5.47
CA LYS A 26 -25.73 -11.09 -6.12
C LYS A 26 -26.30 -12.22 -6.94
N GLU A 27 -26.50 -11.98 -8.23
CA GLU A 27 -26.92 -13.00 -9.16
C GLU A 27 -25.84 -14.08 -9.10
N LYS A 28 -26.16 -15.22 -8.47
CA LYS A 28 -25.29 -16.40 -8.48
C LYS A 28 -25.25 -16.87 -9.92
N LEU A 29 -24.31 -16.34 -10.69
CA LEU A 29 -24.00 -16.84 -12.02
C LEU A 29 -23.63 -18.32 -11.85
N SER A 30 -24.55 -19.18 -12.27
CA SER A 30 -24.35 -20.61 -12.36
C SER A 30 -23.13 -20.88 -13.22
N LEU A 31 -22.14 -21.59 -12.68
CA LEU A 31 -20.87 -21.91 -13.34
C LEU A 31 -21.01 -22.86 -14.56
N THR A 32 -22.22 -23.14 -15.05
CA THR A 32 -22.46 -24.19 -16.03
C THR A 32 -23.18 -23.78 -17.32
N SER A 33 -23.48 -22.50 -17.59
CA SER A 33 -24.34 -22.17 -18.76
C SER A 33 -23.85 -21.12 -19.77
N LEU A 34 -22.63 -20.58 -19.67
CA LEU A 34 -22.02 -19.84 -20.78
C LEU A 34 -20.60 -20.38 -20.95
N GLY A 35 -20.29 -20.83 -22.18
CA GLY A 35 -19.13 -21.64 -22.51
C GLY A 35 -17.85 -21.24 -21.76
N ALA A 36 -17.24 -22.23 -21.12
CA ALA A 36 -16.05 -22.12 -20.30
C ALA A 36 -14.90 -21.39 -21.03
N LEU A 37 -14.88 -20.06 -20.92
CA LEU A 37 -13.70 -19.26 -21.19
C LEU A 37 -12.95 -19.08 -19.88
N ASN A 38 -11.68 -19.37 -19.99
CA ASN A 38 -10.81 -19.84 -18.95
C ASN A 38 -9.98 -18.68 -18.42
N TRP A 39 -10.60 -17.59 -17.96
CA TRP A 39 -9.85 -16.46 -17.40
C TRP A 39 -8.79 -16.90 -16.38
N SER A 40 -9.02 -18.04 -15.71
CA SER A 40 -8.11 -18.75 -14.82
C SER A 40 -7.62 -20.11 -15.36
N ASN A 41 -7.40 -20.30 -16.67
CA ASN A 41 -7.01 -21.59 -17.25
C ASN A 41 -5.91 -22.19 -16.40
N ARG A 42 -6.23 -23.26 -15.66
CA ARG A 42 -5.35 -23.78 -14.60
C ARG A 42 -3.96 -24.19 -15.13
N ARG A 43 -3.85 -24.34 -16.46
CA ARG A 43 -2.62 -24.62 -17.21
C ARG A 43 -1.85 -23.38 -17.71
N ASN A 44 -2.52 -22.25 -17.98
CA ASN A 44 -1.90 -21.03 -18.57
C ASN A 44 -1.97 -19.80 -17.66
N GLY A 45 -2.48 -19.94 -16.43
CA GLY A 45 -2.57 -18.88 -15.44
C GLY A 45 -3.73 -17.90 -15.67
N PHE A 46 -3.75 -16.85 -14.85
CA PHE A 46 -4.78 -15.80 -14.87
C PHE A 46 -4.48 -14.75 -15.94
N SER A 47 -5.52 -14.30 -16.68
CA SER A 47 -5.39 -13.24 -17.70
C SER A 47 -6.31 -12.04 -17.44
N TRP A 48 -5.73 -10.89 -17.08
CA TRP A 48 -6.45 -9.61 -16.92
C TRP A 48 -7.21 -9.19 -18.18
N LYS A 49 -6.62 -9.42 -19.37
CA LYS A 49 -7.23 -9.04 -20.65
C LYS A 49 -8.54 -9.79 -20.90
N LEU A 50 -8.58 -11.09 -20.58
CA LEU A 50 -9.77 -11.91 -20.72
C LEU A 50 -10.81 -11.54 -19.66
N TYR A 51 -10.38 -11.41 -18.40
CA TYR A 51 -11.24 -11.03 -17.28
C TYR A 51 -11.99 -9.72 -17.54
N LEU A 52 -11.28 -8.67 -17.98
CA LEU A 52 -11.91 -7.36 -18.26
C LEU A 52 -12.89 -7.43 -19.42
N LYS A 53 -12.57 -8.20 -20.48
CA LYS A 53 -13.45 -8.39 -21.64
C LYS A 53 -14.74 -9.11 -21.25
N GLU A 54 -14.65 -10.19 -20.48
CA GLU A 54 -15.80 -11.01 -20.09
C GLU A 54 -16.71 -10.32 -19.08
N THR A 55 -16.13 -9.60 -18.12
CA THR A 55 -16.89 -8.83 -17.12
C THR A 55 -17.39 -7.49 -17.65
N ASN A 56 -17.11 -7.17 -18.92
CA ASN A 56 -17.37 -5.85 -19.51
C ASN A 56 -16.82 -4.69 -18.66
N SER A 57 -15.68 -4.92 -18.01
CA SER A 57 -15.00 -3.96 -17.14
C SER A 57 -13.93 -3.20 -17.90
N LYS A 58 -13.64 -1.99 -17.43
CA LYS A 58 -12.53 -1.17 -17.94
C LYS A 58 -11.43 -1.08 -16.89
N PRO A 59 -10.15 -1.14 -17.29
CA PRO A 59 -9.08 -0.87 -16.35
C PRO A 59 -9.18 0.59 -15.91
N VAL A 60 -8.86 0.85 -14.65
CA VAL A 60 -8.72 2.23 -14.16
C VAL A 60 -7.56 2.89 -14.93
N PRO A 61 -7.72 4.13 -15.43
CA PRO A 61 -6.66 4.84 -16.13
C PRO A 61 -5.39 4.95 -15.27
N LYS A 62 -4.21 4.94 -15.89
CA LYS A 62 -2.94 5.01 -15.15
C LYS A 62 -2.79 6.34 -14.41
N GLU A 63 -3.40 7.37 -14.96
CA GLU A 63 -3.41 8.75 -14.47
C GLU A 63 -4.05 8.84 -13.08
N ALA A 64 -4.99 7.93 -12.76
CA ALA A 64 -5.56 7.82 -11.43
C ALA A 64 -4.53 7.39 -10.36
N PHE A 65 -3.35 6.92 -10.78
CA PHE A 65 -2.24 6.51 -9.92
C PHE A 65 -1.01 7.41 -10.11
N ASP A 66 -1.11 8.55 -10.79
CA ASP A 66 0.06 9.38 -11.13
C ASP A 66 0.79 9.91 -9.90
N GLU A 67 0.08 10.30 -8.85
CA GLU A 67 0.72 10.76 -7.61
C GLU A 67 1.51 9.63 -6.92
N ILE A 68 0.91 8.44 -6.86
CA ILE A 68 1.54 7.24 -6.28
C ILE A 68 2.75 6.82 -7.11
N THR A 69 2.66 6.86 -8.44
CA THR A 69 3.76 6.45 -9.34
C THR A 69 4.89 7.48 -9.41
N LYS A 70 4.59 8.78 -9.29
CA LYS A 70 5.61 9.83 -9.11
C LYS A 70 6.36 9.62 -7.80
N PHE A 71 5.66 9.33 -6.71
CA PHE A 71 6.26 9.04 -5.42
C PHE A 71 7.07 7.73 -5.44
N ALA A 72 6.55 6.66 -6.06
CA ALA A 72 7.27 5.40 -6.17
C ALA A 72 8.61 5.52 -6.93
N LYS A 73 8.71 6.44 -7.90
CA LYS A 73 10.01 6.77 -8.53
C LYS A 73 10.95 7.51 -7.58
N SER A 74 10.40 8.27 -6.64
CA SER A 74 11.16 8.96 -5.59
C SER A 74 11.75 8.02 -4.54
N SER A 75 11.34 6.74 -4.47
CA SER A 75 11.92 5.76 -3.53
C SER A 75 13.43 5.57 -3.70
N GLN A 76 13.96 5.93 -4.88
CA GLN A 76 15.40 5.99 -5.17
C GLN A 76 16.14 7.04 -4.31
N GLN A 77 15.43 7.87 -3.55
CA GLN A 77 16.00 8.83 -2.60
C GLN A 77 16.48 8.17 -1.31
N PHE A 78 15.98 6.98 -0.96
CA PHE A 78 16.40 6.28 0.25
C PHE A 78 17.59 5.36 -0.04
N LEU A 79 18.69 5.59 0.67
CA LEU A 79 19.90 4.78 0.58
C LEU A 79 19.86 3.64 1.60
N ILE A 80 20.41 2.47 1.25
CA ILE A 80 20.61 1.39 2.21
C ILE A 80 21.48 1.91 3.36
N ASN A 81 21.15 1.51 4.58
CA ASN A 81 21.68 1.98 5.86
C ASN A 81 21.31 3.41 6.25
N GLN A 82 20.54 4.15 5.43
CA GLN A 82 20.01 5.45 5.86
C GLN A 82 19.13 5.29 7.10
N ARG A 83 19.34 6.16 8.09
CA ARG A 83 18.59 6.21 9.33
C ARG A 83 17.35 7.10 9.20
N LEU A 84 16.29 6.73 9.91
CA LEU A 84 15.03 7.45 9.97
C LEU A 84 14.27 7.08 11.26
N GLU A 85 13.16 7.76 11.51
CA GLU A 85 12.21 7.42 12.57
C GLU A 85 10.95 6.81 11.94
N ALA A 86 10.43 5.73 12.50
CA ALA A 86 9.27 5.03 11.93
C ALA A 86 8.31 4.47 13.00
N VAL A 87 7.01 4.46 12.67
CA VAL A 87 5.99 3.84 13.52
C VAL A 87 6.14 2.31 13.52
N ASP A 88 6.13 1.69 14.70
CA ASP A 88 6.13 0.24 14.85
C ASP A 88 4.78 -0.36 14.40
N LYS A 89 4.77 -1.08 13.27
CA LYS A 89 3.55 -1.72 12.74
C LYS A 89 2.88 -2.71 13.70
N ARG A 90 3.61 -3.25 14.68
CA ARG A 90 3.06 -4.19 15.69
C ARG A 90 2.55 -3.44 16.91
N CYS A 91 3.10 -2.26 17.18
CA CYS A 91 2.70 -1.39 18.28
C CYS A 91 2.59 0.07 17.78
N PRO A 92 1.50 0.44 17.09
CA PRO A 92 1.40 1.73 16.40
C PRO A 92 1.47 2.97 17.29
N SER A 93 1.42 2.80 18.61
CA SER A 93 1.68 3.88 19.59
C SER A 93 3.16 4.21 19.76
N LEU A 94 4.07 3.45 19.17
CA LEU A 94 5.52 3.60 19.32
C LEU A 94 6.16 4.07 18.01
N VAL A 95 7.02 5.08 18.12
CA VAL A 95 7.99 5.46 17.09
C VAL A 95 9.36 4.95 17.50
N ARG A 96 10.11 4.39 16.56
CA ARG A 96 11.43 3.79 16.78
C ARG A 96 12.47 4.36 15.82
N VAL A 97 13.73 4.29 16.23
CA VAL A 97 14.87 4.45 15.32
C VAL A 97 14.89 3.26 14.37
N ALA A 98 14.95 3.54 13.07
CA ALA A 98 14.94 2.56 12.02
C ALA A 98 16.04 2.83 10.98
N ASN A 99 16.35 1.81 10.19
CA ASN A 99 17.28 1.90 9.08
C ASN A 99 16.76 1.19 7.84
N VAL A 100 17.10 1.71 6.68
CA VAL A 100 16.79 1.06 5.39
C VAL A 100 17.69 -0.17 5.23
N VAL A 101 17.10 -1.35 5.24
CA VAL A 101 17.79 -2.64 5.02
C VAL A 101 17.81 -3.00 3.54
N ASP A 102 16.71 -2.73 2.84
CA ASP A 102 16.57 -2.93 1.38
C ASP A 102 15.61 -1.87 0.81
N ASN A 103 15.81 -1.47 -0.44
CA ASN A 103 14.98 -0.51 -1.16
C ASN A 103 14.35 -1.09 -2.44
N THR A 104 14.37 -2.43 -2.56
CA THR A 104 13.78 -3.17 -3.68
C THR A 104 12.47 -3.85 -3.27
N PRO A 105 11.44 -3.86 -4.14
CA PRO A 105 11.30 -3.19 -5.42
C PRO A 105 10.98 -1.69 -5.26
N PRO A 106 11.07 -0.90 -6.35
CA PRO A 106 10.72 0.52 -6.33
C PRO A 106 9.35 0.79 -5.69
N GLY A 107 9.28 1.85 -4.90
CA GLY A 107 8.10 2.21 -4.10
C GLY A 107 8.05 1.60 -2.70
N PHE A 108 8.92 0.65 -2.36
CA PHE A 108 8.94 -0.01 -1.06
C PHE A 108 10.33 0.00 -0.42
N LEU A 109 10.35 0.07 0.91
CA LEU A 109 11.54 -0.15 1.73
C LEU A 109 11.32 -1.36 2.63
N THR A 110 12.39 -2.09 2.91
CA THR A 110 12.49 -2.96 4.08
C THR A 110 13.22 -2.18 5.16
N LEU A 111 12.59 -2.00 6.32
CA LEU A 111 13.16 -1.32 7.46
C LEU A 111 13.52 -2.30 8.57
N GLY A 112 14.69 -2.12 9.16
CA GLY A 112 15.07 -2.69 10.44
C GLY A 112 14.91 -1.67 11.56
N TYR A 113 14.71 -2.15 12.79
CA TYR A 113 14.70 -1.31 13.99
C TYR A 113 15.99 -1.51 14.78
N ASP A 114 16.62 -0.42 15.19
CA ASP A 114 17.89 -0.48 15.91
C ASP A 114 17.75 -1.30 17.20
N GLY A 115 18.66 -2.27 17.40
CA GLY A 115 18.66 -3.17 18.55
C GLY A 115 17.60 -4.28 18.53
N TRP A 116 16.85 -4.44 17.43
CA TRP A 116 15.88 -5.52 17.26
C TRP A 116 16.34 -6.54 16.21
N PRO A 117 16.05 -7.84 16.40
CA PRO A 117 16.36 -8.88 15.40
C PRO A 117 15.64 -8.68 14.06
N ASP A 118 16.24 -9.15 12.95
CA ASP A 118 15.69 -8.99 11.59
C ASP A 118 14.29 -9.58 11.37
N LYS A 119 13.85 -10.53 12.20
CA LYS A 119 12.45 -11.02 12.19
C LYS A 119 11.43 -9.92 12.51
N TYR A 120 11.90 -8.79 13.04
CA TYR A 120 11.11 -7.59 13.33
C TYR A 120 11.05 -6.62 12.16
N ASN A 121 11.83 -6.83 11.10
CA ASN A 121 11.88 -5.95 9.95
C ASN A 121 10.51 -5.88 9.27
N ILE A 122 10.17 -4.70 8.76
CA ILE A 122 8.89 -4.43 8.11
C ILE A 122 9.12 -4.01 6.68
N ARG A 123 8.14 -4.27 5.82
CA ARG A 123 8.09 -3.70 4.48
C ARG A 123 7.04 -2.60 4.44
N ILE A 124 7.43 -1.44 3.93
CA ILE A 124 6.62 -0.22 3.98
C ILE A 124 6.71 0.53 2.65
N GLU A 125 5.63 1.18 2.26
CA GLU A 125 5.61 2.07 1.10
C GLU A 125 6.39 3.34 1.44
N VAL A 126 7.15 3.86 0.47
CA VAL A 126 7.95 5.06 0.67
C VAL A 126 7.09 6.30 0.95
N SER A 127 5.84 6.30 0.50
CA SER A 127 4.84 7.36 0.70
C SER A 127 4.09 7.25 2.01
N SER A 128 4.46 6.29 2.86
CA SER A 128 3.78 6.10 4.13
C SER A 128 4.01 7.30 5.04
N LEU A 129 2.92 7.80 5.63
CA LEU A 129 2.95 8.84 6.65
C LEU A 129 3.56 8.38 7.98
N ASP A 130 3.91 7.09 8.07
CA ASP A 130 4.53 6.46 9.24
C ASP A 130 6.07 6.53 9.18
N LEU A 131 6.63 7.21 8.17
CA LEU A 131 8.06 7.43 7.98
C LEU A 131 8.39 8.89 8.23
N PHE A 132 9.39 9.13 9.08
CA PHE A 132 9.77 10.47 9.49
C PHE A 132 11.29 10.68 9.37
N PRO A 133 11.75 11.89 9.03
CA PRO A 133 13.17 12.21 9.07
C PRO A 133 13.70 12.11 10.51
N VAL A 134 15.01 11.90 10.63
CA VAL A 134 15.70 11.97 11.93
C VAL A 134 15.43 13.32 12.61
N GLY A 135 15.02 13.29 13.87
CA GLY A 135 14.70 14.47 14.68
C GLY A 135 13.21 14.82 14.72
N TYR A 136 12.33 14.12 13.99
CA TYR A 136 10.90 14.42 13.96
C TYR A 136 10.24 14.31 15.34
N CYS A 137 10.48 13.22 16.07
CA CYS A 137 9.95 13.03 17.42
C CYS A 137 10.39 14.15 18.36
N HIS A 138 11.67 14.56 18.29
CA HIS A 138 12.18 15.67 19.08
C HIS A 138 11.46 16.99 18.76
N ALA A 139 11.35 17.33 17.48
CA ALA A 139 10.72 18.57 17.02
C ALA A 139 9.22 18.65 17.31
N SER A 140 8.52 17.51 17.26
CA SER A 140 7.08 17.42 17.47
C SER A 140 6.68 17.14 18.92
N GLY A 141 7.65 16.83 19.80
CA GLY A 141 7.40 16.43 21.19
C GLY A 141 6.87 15.00 21.36
N HIS A 142 6.92 14.18 20.32
CA HIS A 142 6.53 12.76 20.40
C HIS A 142 7.64 11.92 21.05
N PRO A 143 7.29 10.91 21.86
CA PRO A 143 8.28 10.04 22.47
C PRO A 143 8.92 9.12 21.43
N LEU A 144 10.24 9.19 21.29
CA LEU A 144 11.03 8.24 20.52
C LEU A 144 11.52 7.11 21.43
N GLN A 145 11.30 5.86 21.01
CA GLN A 145 11.74 4.71 21.78
C GLN A 145 13.25 4.53 21.68
N VAL A 146 13.90 4.41 22.84
CA VAL A 146 15.33 4.10 22.94
C VAL A 146 15.57 2.65 22.49
N PRO A 147 16.52 2.40 21.57
CA PRO A 147 16.93 1.05 21.20
C PRO A 147 17.30 0.19 22.41
N PRO A 148 16.97 -1.11 22.42
CA PRO A 148 17.41 -2.03 23.45
C PRO A 148 18.93 -1.98 23.64
N GLY A 149 19.39 -1.87 24.88
CA GLY A 149 20.81 -1.80 25.22
C GLY A 149 21.42 -0.39 25.21
N CYS A 150 20.70 0.62 24.72
CA CYS A 150 21.09 2.03 24.81
C CYS A 150 20.42 2.69 26.02
N LYS A 151 21.15 3.56 26.73
CA LYS A 151 20.61 4.36 27.84
C LYS A 151 20.02 5.70 27.38
N PHE A 152 20.50 6.20 26.24
CA PHE A 152 20.08 7.46 25.63
C PHE A 152 20.13 7.32 24.10
N LEU A 153 19.34 8.16 23.43
CA LEU A 153 19.42 8.34 21.98
C LEU A 153 20.56 9.32 21.70
N ILE A 154 21.66 8.81 21.15
CA ILE A 154 22.72 9.65 20.59
C ILE A 154 22.49 9.62 19.09
N PHE A 155 22.15 10.78 18.53
CA PHE A 155 22.23 11.01 17.09
C PHE A 155 23.57 11.72 16.88
N ASP A 156 24.54 10.99 16.34
CA ASP A 156 25.82 11.48 15.84
C ASP A 156 25.69 12.14 14.47
#